data_AF-A0A2E8WS56-F1
#
_entry.id   AF-A0A2E8WS56-F1
#
_cell.length_a   1.000
_cell.length_b   1.000
_cell.length_c   1.000
_cell.angle_alpha   90.00
_cell.angle_beta   90.00
_cell.angle_gamma   90.00
#
_symmetry.space_group_name_H-M   'P 1'
#
loop_
_entity.id
_entity.type
_entity.pdbx_description
1 polymer ?
#
loop_
_entity_poly.entity_id
_entity_poly.type
_entity_poly.pdbx_seq_one_letter_code
_entity_poly.pdbx_strand_id
1 'polypeptide(L)' 'HIDNLRGENAHHQIETVFKAFGRALRMAITPDPRMAEILPSTKGAL' A
#
# COMPACT_ATOMS: atom_id res chain seq x y z
N HIS A 1 -4.58 -0.52 5.69
CA HIS A 1 -5.79 0.24 6.05
C HIS A 1 -6.35 0.89 4.81
N ILE A 2 -7.67 0.95 4.65
CA ILE A 2 -8.32 1.58 3.50
C ILE A 2 -9.51 2.36 4.03
N ASP A 3 -9.51 3.66 3.78
CA ASP A 3 -10.60 4.56 4.13
C ASP A 3 -11.27 5.06 2.86
N ASN A 4 -12.58 4.84 2.77
CA ASN A 4 -13.40 5.43 1.73
C ASN A 4 -13.88 6.81 2.19
N LEU A 5 -13.08 7.84 1.93
CA LEU A 5 -13.33 9.19 2.47
C LEU A 5 -14.61 9.84 1.95
N ARG A 6 -15.04 9.52 0.72
CA ARG A 6 -16.26 10.06 0.09
C ARG A 6 -16.69 9.23 -1.12
N GLY A 7 -17.97 9.29 -1.48
CA GLY A 7 -18.50 8.85 -2.77
C GLY A 7 -19.98 8.49 -2.72
N GLU A 8 -20.64 8.55 -3.86
CA GLU A 8 -22.09 8.27 -4.01
C GLU A 8 -22.35 7.00 -4.84
N ASN A 9 -21.44 6.69 -5.76
CA ASN A 9 -21.54 5.54 -6.64
C ASN A 9 -20.63 4.40 -6.16
N ALA A 10 -21.24 3.25 -5.84
CA ALA A 10 -20.53 2.09 -5.30
C ALA A 10 -19.47 1.53 -6.26
N HIS A 11 -19.70 1.55 -7.58
CA HIS A 11 -18.72 1.10 -8.58
C HIS A 11 -17.45 1.97 -8.56
N HIS A 12 -17.59 3.30 -8.53
CA HIS A 12 -16.44 4.21 -8.46
C HIS A 12 -15.70 4.13 -7.12
N GLN A 13 -16.43 3.92 -6.01
CA GLN A 13 -15.82 3.75 -4.70
C GLN A 13 -14.93 2.50 -4.67
N ILE A 14 -15.45 1.35 -5.10
CA ILE A 14 -14.67 0.10 -5.07
C ILE A 14 -13.50 0.16 -6.06
N GLU A 15 -13.70 0.74 -7.24
CA GLU A 15 -12.61 0.93 -8.21
C GLU A 15 -11.50 1.83 -7.64
N THR A 16 -11.86 2.91 -6.95
CA THR A 16 -10.89 3.80 -6.30
C THR A 16 -10.12 3.09 -5.19
N VAL A 17 -10.81 2.27 -4.40
CA VAL A 17 -10.21 1.43 -3.36
C VAL A 17 -9.15 0.49 -3.96
N PHE A 18 -9.48 -0.26 -5.01
CA PHE A 18 -8.52 -1.19 -5.63
C PHE A 18 -7.36 -0.46 -6.31
N LYS A 19 -7.61 0.69 -6.94
CA LYS A 19 -6.55 1.54 -7.51
C LYS A 19 -5.59 2.05 -6.43
N ALA A 20 -6.12 2.51 -5.30
CA ALA A 20 -5.31 2.99 -4.17
C ALA A 20 -4.50 1.85 -3.54
N PHE A 21 -5.15 0.70 -3.31
CA PHE A 21 -4.50 -0.50 -2.81
C PHE A 21 -3.35 -0.95 -3.72
N GLY A 22 -3.58 -1.06 -5.03
CA GLY A 22 -2.53 -1.47 -5.97
C GLY A 22 -1.31 -0.54 -5.97
N ARG A 23 -1.53 0.78 -5.84
CA ARG A 23 -0.43 1.75 -5.69
C ARG A 23 0.31 1.58 -4.36
N ALA A 24 -0.41 1.47 -3.25
CA ALA A 24 0.18 1.28 -1.94
C ALA A 24 1.00 -0.01 -1.86
N LEU A 25 0.46 -1.12 -2.38
CA LEU A 25 1.14 -2.40 -2.45
C LEU A 25 2.41 -2.29 -3.30
N ARG A 26 2.31 -1.71 -4.51
CA ARG A 26 3.48 -1.49 -5.37
C ARG A 26 4.58 -0.73 -4.63
N MET A 27 4.25 0.37 -3.94
CA MET A 27 5.24 1.13 -3.17
C MET A 27 5.86 0.29 -2.05
N ALA A 28 5.06 -0.47 -1.31
CA ALA A 28 5.52 -1.27 -0.18
C ALA A 28 6.46 -2.42 -0.58
N ILE A 29 6.22 -3.05 -1.74
CA ILE A 29 7.03 -4.20 -2.21
C ILE A 29 8.17 -3.80 -3.15
N THR A 30 8.27 -2.53 -3.55
CA THR A 30 9.35 -2.09 -4.43
C THR A 30 10.66 -2.11 -3.66
N PRO A 31 11.74 -2.70 -4.21
CA PRO A 31 13.06 -2.64 -3.56
C PRO A 31 13.51 -1.20 -3.33
N ASP A 32 13.82 -0.86 -2.08
CA ASP A 32 14.43 0.42 -1.74
C ASP A 32 15.96 0.28 -1.75
N PRO A 33 16.69 0.91 -2.70
CA PRO A 33 18.15 0.82 -2.76
C PRO A 33 18.85 1.39 -1.51
N ARG A 34 18.18 2.23 -0.72
CA ARG A 34 18.74 2.76 0.55
C ARG A 34 18.65 1.77 1.70
N MET A 35 17.80 0.75 1.57
CA MET A 35 17.61 -0.31 2.56
C MET A 35 18.08 -1.67 2.03
N ALA A 36 18.93 -1.68 0.99
CA ALA A 36 19.48 -2.90 0.44
C ALA A 36 20.14 -3.74 1.54
N GLU A 37 19.79 -5.02 1.61
CA GLU A 37 20.28 -6.01 2.58
C GLU A 37 19.90 -5.75 4.06
N ILE A 38 19.12 -4.70 4.35
CA ILE A 38 18.64 -4.38 5.69
C ILE A 38 17.21 -4.88 5.86
N LEU A 39 16.96 -5.71 6.87
CA LEU A 39 15.60 -6.07 7.27
C LEU A 39 14.94 -4.85 7.93
N PRO A 40 13.81 -4.31 7.41
CA PRO A 40 13.16 -3.13 7.97
C PRO A 40 12.33 -3.49 9.22
N SER A 41 12.98 -4.05 10.24
CA SER A 41 12.40 -4.42 11.53
C SER A 41 13.43 -4.25 12.64
N THR A 42 13.06 -3.51 13.69
CA THR A 42 13.91 -3.33 14.88
C THR A 42 14.07 -4.60 15.71
N LYS A 43 13.22 -5.61 15.47
CA LYS A 43 13.27 -6.90 16.16
C LYS A 43 14.11 -7.95 15.43
N GLY A 44 14.62 -7.64 14.24
CA GLY A 44 15.39 -8.58 13.42
C GLY A 44 14.57 -9.71 12.78
N ALA A 45 13.22 -9.61 12.78
CA ALA A 45 12.31 -10.54 12.12
C ALA A 45 11.07 -9.82 11.54
N LEU A 46 10.44 -10.39 10.50
CA LEU A 46 9.18 -9.96 9.88
C LEU A 46 8.18 -11.11 9.83
#